data_AF-A0A6J6UVM0-F1
#
_entry.id   AF-A0A6J6UVM0-F1
#
_cell.length_a   1.000
_cell.length_b   1.000
_cell.length_c   1.000
_cell.angle_alpha   90.00
_cell.angle_beta   90.00
_cell.angle_gamma   90.00
#
_symmetry.space_group_name_H-M   'P 1'
#
loop_
_entity.id
_entity.type
_entity.pdbx_description
1 polymer ?
#
loop_
_entity_poly.entity_id
_entity_poly.type
_entity_poly.pdbx_seq_one_letter_code
_entity_poly.pdbx_strand_id
1 'polypeptide(L)' 'MLDAPDAALVPEGHNVLSGRVTDVSYTGVSTQYLVEAAWGQELIVFEQNMIVGDRCDVGDEVVVHWSPQHSFGLDVSAGG' A
#
# COMPACT_ATOMS: atom_id res chain seq x y z
N MET A 1 10.43 4.68 -10.93
CA MET A 1 10.46 3.34 -11.55
C MET A 1 10.70 2.40 -10.40
N LEU A 2 9.72 1.52 -10.11
CA LEU A 2 9.89 0.50 -9.08
C LEU A 2 11.14 -0.32 -9.40
N ASP A 3 12.12 -0.32 -8.51
CA ASP A 3 13.28 -1.16 -8.67
C ASP A 3 12.84 -2.63 -8.54
N ALA A 4 13.14 -3.43 -9.57
CA ALA A 4 12.86 -4.87 -9.61
C ALA A 4 13.15 -5.66 -8.31
N PRO A 5 14.16 -5.33 -7.48
CA PRO A 5 14.36 -5.97 -6.17
C PRO A 5 13.17 -5.85 -5.21
N ASP A 6 12.43 -4.73 -5.18
CA ASP A 6 11.40 -4.52 -4.14
C ASP A 6 10.16 -5.39 -4.39
N ALA A 7 9.80 -5.60 -5.65
CA ALA A 7 8.73 -6.53 -6.00
C ALA A 7 9.08 -7.99 -5.62
N ALA A 8 10.36 -8.34 -5.57
CA ALA A 8 10.82 -9.67 -5.16
C ALA A 8 10.78 -9.88 -3.64
N LEU A 9 10.59 -8.82 -2.84
CA LEU A 9 10.44 -8.92 -1.38
C LEU A 9 9.02 -9.30 -0.95
N VAL A 10 8.06 -9.28 -1.88
CA VAL A 10 6.67 -9.63 -1.59
C VAL A 10 6.55 -11.12 -1.28
N PRO A 11 6.01 -11.51 -0.10
CA PRO A 11 5.81 -12.91 0.23
C PRO A 11 4.84 -13.60 -0.74
N GLU A 12 5.11 -14.88 -1.05
CA GLU A 12 4.25 -15.67 -1.92
C GLU A 12 2.81 -15.76 -1.38
N GLY A 13 1.84 -15.62 -2.28
CA GLY A 13 0.42 -15.68 -1.92
C GLY A 13 -0.15 -14.41 -1.30
N HIS A 14 0.65 -13.34 -1.14
CA HIS A 14 0.11 -12.03 -0.79
C HIS A 14 -0.71 -11.43 -1.94
N ASN A 15 -1.71 -10.63 -1.57
CA ASN A 15 -2.30 -9.70 -2.51
C ASN A 15 -1.28 -8.61 -2.84
N VAL A 16 -1.24 -8.17 -4.08
CA VAL A 16 -0.25 -7.21 -4.58
C VAL A 16 -0.94 -6.15 -5.40
N LEU A 17 -0.55 -4.89 -5.16
CA LEU A 17 -1.06 -3.72 -5.87
C LEU A 17 0.07 -2.75 -6.16
N SER A 18 0.21 -2.35 -7.41
CA SER A 18 1.07 -1.22 -7.77
C SER A 18 0.28 0.10 -7.69
N GLY A 19 0.92 1.15 -7.21
CA GLY A 19 0.33 2.48 -7.13
C GLY A 19 1.36 3.57 -6.94
N ARG A 20 0.88 4.81 -6.82
CA ARG A 20 1.71 6.00 -6.62
C ARG A 20 1.36 6.68 -5.31
N VAL A 21 2.35 7.10 -4.55
CA VAL A 21 2.11 7.88 -3.33
C VAL A 21 1.63 9.28 -3.71
N THR A 22 0.44 9.66 -3.23
CA THR A 22 -0.18 10.99 -3.47
C THR A 22 -0.11 11.91 -2.27
N ASP A 23 -0.03 11.34 -1.05
CA ASP A 23 0.16 12.10 0.19
C ASP A 23 0.99 11.30 1.20
N VAL A 24 1.76 12.03 2.02
CA VAL A 24 2.52 11.48 3.15
C VAL A 24 2.26 12.32 4.40
N SER A 25 1.67 11.69 5.40
CA SER A 25 1.24 12.34 6.64
C SER A 25 1.95 11.73 7.85
N TYR A 26 2.77 12.54 8.52
CA TYR A 26 3.54 12.14 9.71
C TYR A 26 2.80 12.52 11.00
N THR A 27 2.46 11.53 11.83
CA THR A 27 1.74 11.74 13.10
C THR A 27 2.63 11.60 14.34
N GLY A 28 3.95 11.48 14.13
CA GLY A 28 4.94 11.21 15.17
C GLY A 28 5.14 9.71 15.42
N VAL A 29 4.07 8.98 15.75
CA VAL A 29 4.15 7.52 16.04
C VAL A 29 4.03 6.64 14.79
N SER A 30 3.38 7.16 13.75
CA SER A 30 3.21 6.48 12.47
C SER A 30 3.34 7.46 11.31
N THR A 31 3.54 6.89 10.13
CA THR A 31 3.36 7.55 8.85
C THR A 31 2.14 6.93 8.17
N GLN A 32 1.29 7.78 7.62
CA GLN A 32 0.19 7.39 6.76
C GLN A 32 0.52 7.81 5.33
N TYR A 33 0.31 6.90 4.39
CA TYR A 33 0.43 7.15 2.95
C TYR A 33 -0.94 7.04 2.29
N LEU A 34 -1.23 7.96 1.36
CA LEU A 34 -2.26 7.74 0.35
C LEU A 34 -1.59 7.19 -0.91
N VAL A 35 -2.10 6.07 -1.41
CA VAL A 35 -1.57 5.40 -2.61
C VAL A 35 -2.67 5.30 -3.65
N GLU A 36 -2.51 6.01 -4.76
CA GLU A 36 -3.41 5.95 -5.90
C GLU A 36 -3.10 4.70 -6.75
N ALA A 37 -4.10 3.84 -6.91
CA ALA A 37 -4.06 2.70 -7.81
C ALA A 37 -4.30 3.13 -9.26
N ALA A 38 -3.86 2.32 -10.23
CA ALA A 38 -4.02 2.61 -11.66
C ALA A 38 -5.47 2.80 -12.13
N TRP A 39 -6.46 2.34 -11.35
CA TRP A 39 -7.88 2.51 -11.63
C TRP A 39 -8.49 3.75 -10.95
N GLY A 40 -7.68 4.63 -10.36
CA GLY A 40 -8.09 5.92 -9.81
C GLY A 40 -8.81 5.84 -8.45
N GLN A 41 -8.57 4.79 -7.66
CA GLN A 41 -8.96 4.76 -6.25
C GLN A 41 -7.73 4.83 -5.36
N GLU A 42 -7.90 5.36 -4.15
CA GLU A 42 -6.83 5.49 -3.19
C GLU A 42 -6.92 4.44 -2.07
N LEU A 43 -5.76 3.92 -1.69
CA LEU A 43 -5.58 3.10 -0.51
C LEU A 43 -4.90 3.93 0.58
N ILE A 44 -5.38 3.78 1.82
CA ILE A 44 -4.70 4.33 3.00
C ILE A 44 -3.79 3.24 3.55
N VAL A 45 -2.49 3.50 3.59
CA VAL A 45 -1.47 2.59 4.12
C VAL A 45 -0.86 3.19 5.38
N PHE A 46 -0.80 2.41 6.45
CA PHE A 46 -0.22 2.83 7.73
C PHE A 46 1.07 2.08 8.04
N GLU A 47 2.10 2.83 8.40
CA GLU A 47 3.40 2.33 8.83
C GLU A 47 3.72 2.86 10.23
N GLN A 48 4.07 1.98 11.18
CA GLN A 48 4.55 2.41 12.49
C GLN A 48 6.02 2.83 12.40
N ASN A 49 6.40 3.95 13.01
CA ASN A 49 7.77 4.49 13.02
C ASN A 49 8.71 3.70 13.97
N MET A 50 8.65 2.37 13.92
CA MET A 50 9.36 1.46 14.83
C MET A 50 10.77 1.12 14.33
N ILE A 51 11.04 1.29 13.04
CA ILE A 51 12.31 0.97 12.40
C ILE A 51 12.81 2.21 11.67
N VAL A 52 14.12 2.46 11.72
CA VAL A 52 14.77 3.47 10.89
C VAL A 52 15.04 2.84 9.53
N GLY A 53 14.43 3.38 8.48
CA GLY A 53 14.57 2.92 7.10
C GLY A 53 14.20 4.03 6.11
N ASP A 54 14.37 3.73 4.82
CA ASP A 54 13.89 4.61 3.75
C ASP A 54 12.37 4.69 3.80
N ARG A 55 11.85 5.90 3.63
CA ARG A 55 10.42 6.18 3.54
C ARG A 55 10.08 6.58 2.12
N CYS A 56 8.85 6.31 1.71
CA CYS A 56 8.37 6.79 0.43
C CYS A 56 8.02 8.27 0.51
N ASP A 57 8.28 8.99 -0.57
CA ASP A 57 7.90 10.38 -0.77
C ASP A 57 6.70 10.48 -1.73
N VAL A 58 6.05 11.64 -1.74
CA VAL A 58 4.99 11.94 -2.72
C VAL A 58 5.57 11.83 -4.14
N GLY A 59 4.88 11.07 -4.99
CA GLY A 59 5.27 10.80 -6.37
C GLY A 59 5.96 9.45 -6.59
N ASP A 60 6.38 8.77 -5.51
CA ASP A 60 7.01 7.46 -5.61
C ASP A 60 6.06 6.40 -6.16
N GLU A 61 6.60 5.54 -7.02
CA GLU A 61 5.95 4.32 -7.47
C GLU A 61 6.20 3.23 -6.43
N VAL A 62 5.14 2.60 -5.92
CA VAL A 62 5.20 1.64 -4.83
C VAL A 62 4.45 0.35 -5.15
N VAL A 63 4.83 -0.72 -4.47
CA VAL A 63 4.06 -1.96 -4.39
C VAL A 63 3.51 -2.08 -2.98
N VAL A 64 2.19 -2.12 -2.87
CA VAL A 64 1.47 -2.43 -1.63
C VAL A 64 1.15 -3.92 -1.64
N HIS A 65 1.45 -4.60 -0.55
CA HIS A 65 1.10 -6.02 -0.39
C HIS A 65 0.54 -6.34 0.98
N TRP A 66 -0.34 -7.34 1.05
CA TRP A 66 -0.90 -7.81 2.31
C TRP A 66 -1.30 -9.27 2.25
N SER A 67 -1.35 -9.93 3.41
CA SER A 67 -1.88 -11.30 3.50
C SER A 67 -3.38 -11.30 3.16
N PRO A 68 -3.86 -12.21 2.28
CA PRO A 68 -5.29 -12.31 1.95
C PRO A 68 -6.18 -12.59 3.16
N GLN A 69 -5.62 -13.14 4.24
CA GLN A 69 -6.34 -13.38 5.50
C GLN A 69 -6.78 -12.08 6.21
N HIS A 70 -6.20 -10.94 5.82
CA HIS A 70 -6.60 -9.61 6.30
C HIS A 70 -7.59 -8.92 5.34
N SER A 71 -8.30 -9.70 4.54
CA SER A 71 -9.35 -9.21 3.65
C SER A 71 -10.64 -9.98 3.85
N PHE A 72 -11.75 -9.35 3.52
CA PHE A 72 -13.05 -9.99 3.42
C PHE A 72 -13.65 -9.68 2.05
N GLY A 73 -14.27 -10.69 1.43
CA GLY A 73 -14.97 -10.51 0.15
C GLY A 73 -16.32 -9.84 0.37
N LEU A 74 -16.72 -8.97 -0.55
CA LEU A 74 -18.07 -8.42 -0.62
C LEU A 74 -18.83 -9.07 -1.77
N ASP A 75 -20.07 -9.50 -1.51
CA ASP A 75 -20.98 -9.95 -2.54
C ASP A 75 -21.79 -8.77 -3.08
N VAL A 76 -21.69 -8.51 -4.38
CA VAL A 76 -22.38 -7.42 -5.07
C VAL A 76 -23.90 -7.65 -5.13
N SER A 77 -24.38 -8.88 -4.96
CA SER A 77 -25.81 -9.22 -5.06
C SER A 77 -26.65 -8.87 -3.82
N ALA A 78 -26.02 -8.58 -2.67
CA ALA A 78 -26.72 -8.31 -1.40
C ALA A 78 -27.20 -6.85 -1.23
N GLY A 79 -26.96 -5.97 -2.21
CA GLY A 79 -27.27 -4.55 -2.16
C GLY A 79 -28.19 -4.05 -3.30
N GLY A 80 -29.10 -4.90 -3.79
CA GLY A 80 -30.11 -4.55 -4.79
C GLY A 80 -31.42 -4.06 -4.19
#